data_AF-A0A2G8PHX6-F1
#
_entry.id   AF-A0A2G8PHX6-F1
#
_cell.length_a   1.000
_cell.length_b   1.000
_cell.length_c   1.000
_cell.angle_alpha   90.00
_cell.angle_beta   90.00
_cell.angle_gamma   90.00
#
_symmetry.space_group_name_H-M   'P 1'
#
loop_
_entity.id
_entity.type
_entity.pdbx_description
1 polymer ?
#
loop_
_entity_poly.entity_id
_entity_poly.type
_entity_poly.pdbx_seq_one_letter_code
_entity_poly.pdbx_strand_id
1 'polypeptide(L)' 'MTELRKPENAVHKAARKVIDFCLHHSIGRILFGWNKEQKQECGFNQNFVFVPTGRFKERIAQLCQHYGVEFIEVEEA' A
#
# COMPACT_ATOMS: atom_id res chain seq x y z
N MET A 1 -9.13 25.12 13.31
CA MET A 1 -7.82 24.42 13.38
C MET A 1 -7.68 23.58 12.13
N THR A 2 -7.02 24.13 11.12
CA THR A 2 -6.84 23.49 9.82
C THR A 2 -5.89 22.30 10.00
N GLU A 3 -6.41 21.08 9.96
CA GLU A 3 -5.63 19.85 10.11
C GLU A 3 -4.52 19.83 9.05
N LEU A 4 -3.27 19.97 9.49
CA LEU A 4 -2.12 19.76 8.63
C LEU A 4 -2.19 18.34 8.06
N ARG A 5 -2.39 18.24 6.74
CA ARG A 5 -2.29 17.01 5.96
C ARG A 5 -0.83 16.54 5.97
N LYS A 6 -0.37 15.99 7.09
CA LYS A 6 0.93 15.33 7.16
C LYS A 6 0.86 14.07 6.27
N PRO A 7 1.84 13.84 5.39
CA PRO A 7 1.84 12.69 4.47
C PRO A 7 1.78 11.34 5.21
N GLU A 8 2.27 11.27 6.45
CA GLU A 8 2.13 10.12 7.34
C GLU A 8 0.67 9.70 7.54
N ASN A 9 -0.25 10.65 7.75
CA ASN A 9 -1.66 10.36 8.00
C ASN A 9 -2.35 9.78 6.76
N ALA A 10 -1.94 10.21 5.56
CA ALA A 10 -2.46 9.68 4.32
C ALA A 10 -2.04 8.22 4.12
N VAL A 11 -0.76 7.89 4.39
CA VAL A 11 -0.22 6.53 4.33
C VAL A 11 -0.95 5.60 5.29
N HIS A 12 -1.09 6.01 6.56
CA HIS A 12 -1.77 5.21 7.56
C HIS A 12 -3.25 4.96 7.22
N LYS A 13 -3.96 6.00 6.77
CA LYS A 13 -5.36 5.88 6.36
C LYS A 13 -5.51 4.97 5.13
N ALA A 14 -4.63 5.12 4.14
CA ALA A 14 -4.66 4.28 2.94
C ALA A 14 -4.38 2.81 3.27
N ALA A 15 -3.34 2.51 4.05
CA ALA A 15 -2.99 1.14 4.41
C ALA A 15 -4.11 0.48 5.23
N ARG A 16 -4.75 1.24 6.13
CA ARG A 16 -5.90 0.75 6.90
C ARG A 16 -7.10 0.43 6.01
N LYS A 17 -7.39 1.27 5.01
CA LYS A 17 -8.49 1.02 4.06
C LYS A 17 -8.28 -0.27 3.25
N VAL A 18 -7.05 -0.54 2.80
CA VAL A 18 -6.76 -1.77 2.04
C VAL A 18 -7.01 -2.99 2.92
N ILE A 19 -6.51 -2.98 4.15
CA ILE A 19 -6.68 -4.10 5.08
C ILE A 19 -8.14 -4.29 5.48
N ASP A 20 -8.86 -3.20 5.76
CA ASP A 20 -10.29 -3.26 6.08
C ASP A 20 -11.09 -3.88 4.94
N PHE A 21 -10.79 -3.48 3.69
CA PHE A 21 -11.35 -4.11 2.50
C PHE A 21 -11.03 -5.60 2.42
N CYS A 22 -9.78 -5.99 2.66
CA CYS A 22 -9.40 -7.41 2.67
C CYS A 22 -10.14 -8.21 3.75
N LEU A 23 -10.25 -7.67 4.95
CA LEU A 23 -10.98 -8.33 6.04
C LEU A 23 -12.47 -8.45 5.74
N HIS A 24 -13.09 -7.39 5.19
CA HIS A 24 -14.50 -7.40 4.83
C HIS A 24 -14.80 -8.44 3.73
N HIS A 25 -13.91 -8.55 2.74
CA HIS A 25 -14.06 -9.47 1.62
C HIS A 25 -13.42 -10.84 1.86
N SER A 26 -12.96 -11.15 3.07
CA SER A 26 -12.27 -12.41 3.41
C SER A 26 -11.07 -12.73 2.51
N ILE A 27 -10.34 -11.70 2.08
CA ILE A 27 -9.13 -11.82 1.26
C ILE A 27 -7.95 -12.13 2.17
N GLY A 28 -7.45 -13.36 2.10
CA GLY A 28 -6.32 -13.83 2.90
C GLY A 28 -4.94 -13.49 2.33
N ARG A 29 -4.85 -12.91 1.13
CA ARG A 29 -3.58 -12.69 0.44
C ARG A 29 -3.56 -11.38 -0.36
N ILE A 30 -2.49 -10.62 -0.23
CA ILE A 30 -2.21 -9.40 -0.98
C ILE A 30 -0.92 -9.60 -1.78
N LEU A 31 -1.02 -9.40 -3.10
CA LEU A 31 0.13 -9.36 -4.00
C LEU A 31 0.56 -7.91 -4.19
N PHE A 32 1.82 -7.60 -3.93
CA PHE A 32 2.36 -6.25 -3.99
C PHE A 32 3.51 -6.18 -4.98
N GLY A 33 3.25 -5.57 -6.14
CA GLY A 33 4.27 -5.25 -7.13
C GLY A 33 5.24 -4.20 -6.60
N TRP A 34 6.51 -4.55 -6.48
CA TRP A 34 7.56 -3.63 -6.04
C TRP A 34 8.66 -3.55 -7.10
N ASN A 35 8.64 -2.48 -7.90
CA ASN A 35 9.73 -2.16 -8.79
C ASN A 35 10.71 -1.19 -8.09
N LYS A 36 11.89 -1.70 -7.69
CA LYS A 36 12.95 -0.87 -7.05
C LYS A 36 13.47 0.23 -7.98
N GLU A 37 13.37 0.04 -9.29
CA GLU A 37 13.87 0.94 -10.32
C GLU A 37 12.79 1.88 -10.88
N GLN A 38 11.63 1.99 -10.23
CA GLN A 38 10.58 2.91 -10.67
C GLN A 38 11.08 4.37 -10.56
N LYS A 39 11.80 4.82 -11.59
CA LYS A 39 12.01 6.22 -11.91
C LYS A 39 10.63 6.85 -11.96
N GLN A 40 10.58 8.04 -11.38
CA GLN A 40 9.40 8.81 -11.09
C GLN A 40 8.79 9.43 -12.36
N GLU A 41 8.68 8.66 -13.44
CA GLU A 41 8.05 9.04 -14.70
C GLU A 41 6.71 8.33 -14.79
N CYS A 42 5.73 8.86 -14.04
CA CYS A 42 4.38 8.34 -14.01
C CYS A 42 3.65 8.68 -15.32
N GLY A 43 3.83 7.84 -16.34
CA GLY A 43 2.95 7.79 -17.51
C GLY A 43 1.58 7.26 -17.10
N PHE A 44 0.56 8.11 -17.22
CA PHE A 44 -0.83 7.83 -16.89
C PHE A 44 -1.40 6.66 -17.69
N ASN A 45 -1.44 5.43 -17.17
CA ASN A 45 -2.28 4.36 -17.73
C ASN A 45 -2.84 3.47 -16.60
N GLN A 46 -3.99 3.90 -16.07
CA GLN A 46 -5.07 3.11 -15.44
C GLN A 46 -4.66 2.02 -14.41
N ASN A 47 -4.94 2.32 -13.14
CA ASN A 47 -4.93 1.48 -11.94
C ASN A 47 -3.64 1.33 -11.10
N PHE A 48 -2.52 1.93 -11.48
CA PHE A 48 -1.41 2.07 -10.54
C PHE A 48 -1.63 3.29 -9.63
N VAL A 49 -2.18 3.05 -8.44
CA VAL A 49 -2.23 4.06 -7.39
C VAL A 49 -0.78 4.38 -7.00
N PHE A 50 -0.36 5.62 -7.19
CA PHE A 50 0.93 6.12 -6.74
C PHE A 50 1.02 5.98 -5.22
N VAL A 51 1.63 4.89 -4.77
CA VAL A 51 1.87 4.62 -3.36
C VAL A 51 3.14 5.39 -2.98
N PRO A 52 3.07 6.37 -2.04
CA PRO A 52 4.26 7.04 -1.54
C PRO A 52 5.26 6.01 -1.00
N THR A 53 6.35 5.93 -1.76
CA THR A 53 7.35 4.89 -1.90
C THR A 53 7.98 4.53 -0.54
N GLY A 54 8.09 3.23 -0.24
CA GLY A 54 8.73 2.70 0.98
C GLY A 54 7.82 2.66 2.22
N ARG A 55 7.45 3.82 2.77
CA ARG A 55 6.73 3.87 4.07
C ARG A 55 5.36 3.19 4.05
N PHE A 56 4.65 3.27 2.93
CA PHE A 56 3.38 2.56 2.80
C PHE A 56 3.57 1.05 2.71
N LYS A 57 4.62 0.59 2.01
CA LYS A 57 4.97 -0.83 1.92
C LYS A 57 5.25 -1.40 3.30
N GLU A 58 6.10 -0.71 4.08
CA GLU A 58 6.38 -1.13 5.46
C GLU A 58 5.09 -1.15 6.30
N ARG A 59 4.24 -0.12 6.15
CA ARG A 59 3.02 -0.03 6.94
C ARG A 59 2.00 -1.12 6.57
N ILE A 60 1.81 -1.42 5.29
CA ILE A 60 0.86 -2.44 4.85
C ILE A 60 1.37 -3.83 5.22
N ALA A 61 2.67 -4.11 5.10
CA ALA A 61 3.27 -5.37 5.53
C ALA A 61 3.08 -5.60 7.04
N GLN A 62 3.30 -4.58 7.87
CA GLN A 62 3.01 -4.63 9.31
C GLN A 62 1.55 -4.96 9.61
N LEU A 63 0.61 -4.33 8.90
CA LEU A 63 -0.81 -4.60 9.10
C LEU A 63 -1.18 -6.00 8.61
N CYS A 64 -0.65 -6.45 7.48
CA CYS A 64 -0.88 -7.80 6.97
C CYS A 64 -0.45 -8.84 8.00
N GLN A 65 0.75 -8.70 8.57
CA GLN A 65 1.23 -9.57 9.64
C GLN A 65 0.32 -9.55 10.88
N HIS A 66 -0.15 -8.37 11.29
CA HIS A 66 -1.01 -8.22 12.47
C HIS A 66 -2.39 -8.87 12.28
N TYR A 67 -2.95 -8.78 11.08
CA TYR A 67 -4.29 -9.28 10.76
C TYR A 67 -4.30 -10.68 10.13
N GLY A 68 -3.14 -11.33 10.00
CA GLY A 68 -3.03 -12.67 9.42
C GLY A 68 -3.29 -12.71 7.91
N VAL A 69 -3.09 -11.59 7.22
CA VAL A 69 -3.15 -11.51 5.76
C VAL A 69 -1.75 -11.80 5.20
N GLU A 70 -1.66 -12.68 4.23
CA GLU A 70 -0.40 -13.01 3.57
C GLU A 70 0.01 -11.89 2.63
N PHE A 71 1.18 -11.30 2.87
CA PHE A 71 1.75 -10.25 2.03
C PHE A 71 2.85 -10.84 1.16
N ILE A 72 2.68 -10.81 -0.16
CA ILE A 72 3.64 -11.34 -1.12
C ILE A 72 4.16 -10.19 -1.97
N GLU A 73 5.47 -10.00 -1.95
CA GLU A 73 6.15 -9.05 -2.83
C GLU A 73 6.46 -9.71 -4.17
N VAL A 74 6.10 -9.04 -5.26
CA VAL A 74 6.44 -9.45 -6.62
C VAL A 74 7.36 -8.39 -7.21
N GLU A 75 8.56 -8.78 -7.60
CA GLU A 75 9.45 -7.92 -8.37
C GLU A 75 8.92 -7.87 -9.81
N GLU A 76 8.47 -6.70 -10.25
CA GLU A 76 8.21 -6.46 -11.68
C GLU A 76 9.58 -6.21 -12.34
N ALA A 77 10.04 -7.22 -13.09
CA ALA A 77 11.27 -7.21 -13.89
C ALA A 77 11.14 -6.37 -15.17
#